data_AF-A0A0P1GKB3-F1
#
_entry.id   AF-A0A0P1GKB3-F1
#
_cell.length_a   1.000
_cell.length_b   1.000
_cell.length_c   1.000
_cell.angle_alpha   90.00
_cell.angle_beta   90.00
_cell.angle_gamma   90.00
#
_symmetry.space_group_name_H-M   'P 1'
#
loop_
_entity.id
_entity.type
_entity.pdbx_description
1 polymer ?
#
loop_
_entity_poly.entity_id
_entity_poly.type
_entity_poly.pdbx_seq_one_letter_code
_entity_poly.pdbx_strand_id
1 'polypeptide(L)'
;MTKRVSQTGNLDQPHAQSASIPSTPCFTPGTQIATPRGLRLIENLRIGDPVVTRDNGIQHVRWAGLRGFGPEDLGRASHLQPVLVLKNSLGSGVPERDMLVSPNHRLLVSNDKALVHFDEPEVLVAAKHLTGVRGVDAVETTAITYLHLMFDRHEVILADGVWTESFQPEDDTLAGLDNARRSEIFEIFPKLRLSTGRHDFGAARRVLSMREALKVVQ
;
A
#
# COMPACT_ATOMS: atom_id res chain seq x y z
N MET A 1 16.77 57.71 -38.34
CA MET A 1 16.24 57.78 -36.96
C MET A 1 14.74 57.50 -37.04
N THR A 2 14.11 56.49 -36.46
CA THR A 2 14.51 55.46 -35.49
C THR A 2 13.47 54.35 -35.61
N LYS A 3 13.90 53.08 -35.76
CA LYS A 3 13.05 51.89 -35.60
C LYS A 3 12.70 51.72 -34.13
N ARG A 4 11.48 51.26 -33.81
CA ARG A 4 11.27 50.22 -32.79
C ARG A 4 9.87 49.61 -32.86
N VAL A 5 9.84 48.37 -33.31
CA VAL A 5 8.83 47.35 -33.01
C VAL A 5 9.24 46.74 -31.67
N SER A 6 8.31 46.59 -30.73
CA SER A 6 8.46 45.78 -29.51
C SER A 6 7.16 44.99 -29.34
N GLN A 7 7.09 43.80 -29.92
CA GLN A 7 7.34 42.50 -29.27
C GLN A 7 6.36 42.18 -28.13
N THR A 8 5.39 41.36 -28.54
CA THR A 8 4.69 40.30 -27.81
C THR A 8 5.56 39.56 -26.80
N GLY A 9 5.02 39.34 -25.60
CA GLY A 9 5.54 38.40 -24.62
C GLY A 9 4.39 37.87 -23.78
N ASN A 10 3.57 37.00 -24.37
CA ASN A 10 2.64 36.17 -23.61
C ASN A 10 3.53 35.16 -22.86
N LEU A 11 3.60 35.30 -21.54
CA LEU A 11 4.33 34.37 -20.69
C LEU A 11 3.51 33.07 -20.64
N ASP A 12 3.86 32.13 -21.51
CA ASP A 12 3.46 30.74 -21.40
C ASP A 12 3.90 30.21 -20.03
N GLN A 13 2.96 30.15 -19.09
CA GLN A 13 3.13 29.40 -17.86
C GLN A 13 3.24 27.91 -18.25
N PRO A 14 4.30 27.20 -17.84
CA PRO A 14 4.35 25.77 -18.05
C PRO A 14 3.20 25.14 -17.27
N HIS A 15 2.24 24.57 -17.99
CA HIS A 15 1.25 23.67 -17.42
C HIS A 15 2.03 22.52 -16.80
N ALA A 16 2.21 22.57 -15.47
CA ALA A 16 2.72 21.45 -14.71
C ALA A 16 1.72 20.31 -14.90
N GLN A 17 2.08 19.37 -15.78
CA GLN A 17 1.35 18.12 -15.93
C GLN A 17 1.26 17.52 -14.53
N SER A 18 0.04 17.43 -14.00
CA SER A 18 -0.23 16.81 -12.72
C SER A 18 0.09 15.33 -12.86
N ALA A 19 1.35 14.97 -12.62
CA ALA A 19 1.75 13.58 -12.48
C ALA A 19 0.88 12.99 -11.36
N SER A 20 -0.05 12.10 -11.73
CA SER A 20 -0.84 11.34 -10.78
C SER A 20 0.12 10.56 -9.89
N ILE A 21 0.16 10.87 -8.60
CA ILE A 21 1.03 10.16 -7.65
C ILE A 21 0.48 8.73 -7.51
N PRO A 22 1.18 7.66 -7.96
CA PRO A 22 0.64 6.31 -7.87
C PRO A 22 0.43 5.91 -6.41
N SER A 23 -0.72 5.30 -6.10
CA SER A 23 -1.05 4.84 -4.74
C SER A 23 -0.43 3.47 -4.50
N THR A 24 0.44 3.41 -3.50
CA THR A 24 1.26 2.25 -3.12
C THR A 24 0.59 1.59 -1.89
N PRO A 25 0.63 0.26 -1.68
CA PRO A 25 0.17 -0.36 -0.44
C PRO A 25 0.95 0.13 0.79
N CYS A 26 0.24 0.72 1.76
CA CYS A 26 0.83 1.31 2.96
C CYS A 26 0.00 1.10 4.22
N PHE A 27 0.70 1.02 5.35
CA PHE A 27 0.16 1.17 6.69
C PHE A 27 0.24 2.64 7.17
N THR A 28 -0.38 2.96 8.29
CA THR A 28 -0.24 4.26 8.97
C THR A 28 0.47 4.11 10.34
N PRO A 29 1.04 5.18 10.93
CA PRO A 29 1.58 5.12 12.28
C PRO A 29 0.58 4.56 13.28
N GLY A 30 1.07 3.83 14.28
CA GLY A 30 0.22 3.20 15.30
C GLY A 30 -0.21 1.77 14.96
N THR A 31 -0.10 1.34 13.71
CA THR A 31 -0.37 -0.06 13.32
C THR A 31 0.55 -1.01 14.07
N GLN A 32 -0.02 -2.02 14.70
CA GLN A 32 0.71 -3.04 15.44
C GLN A 32 0.98 -4.27 14.58
N ILE A 33 2.25 -4.56 14.36
CA ILE A 33 2.73 -5.72 13.60
C ILE A 33 3.12 -6.83 14.57
N ALA A 34 2.68 -8.05 14.29
CA ALA A 34 3.06 -9.21 15.07
C ALA A 34 4.53 -9.57 14.86
N THR A 35 5.26 -9.66 15.97
CA THR A 35 6.65 -10.13 16.00
C THR A 35 6.76 -11.32 16.97
N PRO A 36 7.85 -12.09 16.92
CA PRO A 36 8.09 -13.17 17.88
C PRO A 36 8.17 -12.69 19.35
N ARG A 37 8.34 -11.38 19.57
CA ARG A 37 8.41 -10.76 20.90
C ARG A 37 7.12 -10.04 21.28
N GLY A 38 6.02 -10.29 20.56
CA GLY A 38 4.74 -9.61 20.72
C GLY A 38 4.51 -8.52 19.67
N LEU A 39 3.48 -7.71 19.89
CA LEU A 39 3.07 -6.66 18.97
C LEU A 39 4.05 -5.47 19.05
N ARG A 40 4.51 -4.99 17.89
CA ARG A 40 5.35 -3.78 17.78
C ARG A 40 4.74 -2.78 16.82
N LEU A 41 4.84 -1.49 17.15
CA LEU A 41 4.43 -0.42 16.25
C LEU A 41 5.27 -0.44 14.97
N ILE A 42 4.62 -0.29 13.82
CA ILE A 42 5.28 -0.32 12.52
C ILE A 42 6.38 0.74 12.40
N GLU A 43 6.17 1.95 12.91
CA GLU A 43 7.14 3.03 12.88
C GLU A 43 8.41 2.74 13.71
N ASN A 44 8.39 1.70 14.54
CA ASN A 44 9.52 1.24 15.33
C ASN A 44 10.24 0.04 14.72
N LEU A 45 9.71 -0.57 13.67
CA LEU A 45 10.38 -1.65 12.95
C LEU A 45 11.52 -1.11 12.10
N ARG A 46 12.63 -1.83 12.08
CA ARG A 46 13.85 -1.50 11.34
C ARG A 46 14.30 -2.69 10.50
N ILE A 47 15.19 -2.44 9.54
CA ILE A 47 15.84 -3.49 8.76
C ILE A 47 16.49 -4.50 9.72
N GLY A 48 16.24 -5.78 9.47
CA GLY A 48 16.69 -6.89 10.32
C GLY A 48 15.74 -7.24 11.47
N ASP A 49 14.66 -6.48 11.71
CA ASP A 49 13.68 -6.88 12.73
C ASP A 49 12.86 -8.11 12.28
N PRO A 50 12.59 -9.08 13.18
CA PRO A 50 11.80 -10.27 12.87
C PRO A 50 10.30 -9.97 12.93
N VAL A 51 9.56 -10.42 11.91
CA VAL A 51 8.10 -10.29 11.79
C VAL A 51 7.48 -11.66 11.55
N VAL A 52 6.31 -11.90 12.14
CA VAL A 52 5.53 -13.12 11.90
C VAL A 52 4.85 -13.01 10.54
N THR A 53 5.12 -13.98 9.67
CA THR A 53 4.47 -14.12 8.36
C THR A 53 3.55 -15.33 8.35
N ARG A 54 2.59 -15.34 7.42
CA ARG A 54 1.61 -16.42 7.29
C ARG A 54 2.23 -17.73 6.79
N ASP A 55 3.13 -17.63 5.81
CA ASP A 55 3.56 -18.78 5.01
C ASP A 55 4.97 -19.25 5.32
N ASN A 56 5.86 -18.30 5.63
CA ASN A 56 7.31 -18.53 5.70
C ASN A 56 7.84 -18.41 7.14
N GLY A 57 6.97 -18.50 8.14
CA GLY A 57 7.34 -18.36 9.54
C GLY A 57 7.85 -16.95 9.87
N ILE A 58 8.99 -16.85 10.57
CA ILE A 58 9.56 -15.56 10.95
C ILE A 58 10.47 -15.05 9.83
N GLN A 59 10.13 -13.91 9.25
CA GLN A 59 10.93 -13.24 8.21
C GLN A 59 11.51 -11.93 8.73
N HIS A 60 12.61 -11.48 8.13
CA HIS A 60 13.32 -10.28 8.58
C HIS A 60 13.05 -9.13 7.61
N VAL A 61 12.71 -7.96 8.15
CA VAL A 61 12.51 -6.75 7.35
C VAL A 61 13.78 -6.45 6.55
N ARG A 62 13.65 -6.32 5.23
CA ARG A 62 14.75 -5.98 4.32
C ARG A 62 14.77 -4.50 3.95
N TRP A 63 13.61 -3.88 3.95
CA TRP A 63 13.46 -2.45 3.74
C TRP A 63 12.23 -1.93 4.48
N ALA A 64 12.34 -0.72 5.01
CA ALA A 64 11.27 -0.02 5.68
C ALA A 64 11.17 1.40 5.11
N GLY A 65 10.06 1.70 4.45
CA GLY A 65 9.82 2.99 3.82
C GLY A 65 8.81 3.84 4.59
N LEU A 66 8.96 5.16 4.52
CA LEU A 66 7.98 6.10 5.05
C LEU A 66 7.81 7.27 4.08
N ARG A 67 6.57 7.72 3.86
CA ARG A 67 6.25 8.93 3.10
C ARG A 67 5.07 9.69 3.72
N GLY A 68 5.27 10.97 4.00
CA GLY A 68 4.23 11.88 4.45
C GLY A 68 3.57 12.61 3.28
N PHE A 69 2.30 12.95 3.45
CA PHE A 69 1.48 13.73 2.53
C PHE A 69 0.76 14.82 3.33
N GLY A 70 0.96 16.08 2.94
CA GLY A 70 0.31 17.24 3.54
C GLY A 70 -0.98 17.65 2.82
N PRO A 71 -1.60 18.77 3.25
CA PRO A 71 -2.85 19.26 2.68
C PRO A 71 -2.78 19.51 1.17
N GLU A 72 -1.66 20.09 0.69
CA GLU A 72 -1.47 20.36 -0.74
C GLU A 72 -1.35 19.08 -1.56
N ASP A 73 -0.66 18.06 -1.04
CA ASP A 73 -0.53 16.77 -1.69
C ASP A 73 -1.89 16.09 -1.82
N LEU A 74 -2.64 16.03 -0.71
CA LEU A 74 -3.95 15.39 -0.65
C LEU A 74 -5.03 16.16 -1.44
N GLY A 75 -4.92 17.48 -1.52
CA GLY A 75 -5.77 18.30 -2.38
C GLY A 75 -5.56 18.02 -3.88
N ARG A 76 -4.34 17.63 -4.28
CA ARG A 76 -4.01 17.25 -5.67
C ARG A 76 -4.19 15.77 -5.96
N ALA A 77 -4.19 14.92 -4.94
CA ALA A 77 -4.20 13.48 -5.04
C ALA A 77 -5.17 12.85 -4.02
N SER A 78 -6.46 13.15 -4.17
CA SER A 78 -7.52 12.64 -3.27
C SER A 78 -7.63 11.11 -3.26
N HIS A 79 -7.15 10.43 -4.29
CA HIS A 79 -7.06 8.96 -4.34
C HIS A 79 -6.01 8.38 -3.38
N LEU A 80 -5.26 9.21 -2.65
CA LEU A 80 -4.37 8.83 -1.55
C LEU A 80 -5.06 8.92 -0.17
N GLN A 81 -6.30 9.42 -0.09
CA GLN A 81 -7.05 9.46 1.15
C GLN A 81 -7.24 8.04 1.70
N PRO A 82 -7.05 7.81 3.01
CA PRO A 82 -7.03 6.47 3.58
C PRO A 82 -8.42 5.81 3.61
N VAL A 83 -8.40 4.49 3.77
CA VAL A 83 -9.57 3.70 4.11
C VAL A 83 -9.49 3.34 5.58
N LEU A 84 -10.56 3.65 6.31
CA LEU A 84 -10.80 3.22 7.68
C LEU A 84 -11.42 1.82 7.67
N VAL A 85 -10.81 0.91 8.40
CA VAL A 85 -11.34 -0.43 8.66
C VAL A 85 -11.58 -0.52 10.16
N LEU A 86 -12.84 -0.48 10.58
CA LEU A 86 -13.23 -0.49 11.98
C LEU A 86 -13.01 -1.85 12.62
N LYS A 87 -12.78 -1.86 13.92
CA LYS A 87 -12.76 -3.07 14.75
C LYS A 87 -13.96 -3.96 14.46
N ASN A 88 -13.73 -5.26 14.31
CA ASN A 88 -14.73 -6.28 14.00
C ASN A 88 -15.43 -6.16 12.62
N SER A 89 -15.00 -5.26 11.73
CA SER A 89 -15.66 -5.06 10.43
C SER A 89 -15.43 -6.20 9.43
N LEU A 90 -14.36 -6.98 9.60
CA LEU A 90 -13.96 -8.09 8.72
C LEU A 90 -14.24 -9.47 9.34
N GLY A 91 -14.91 -9.52 10.48
CA GLY A 91 -15.21 -10.74 11.23
C GLY A 91 -15.21 -10.49 12.73
N SER A 92 -15.71 -11.45 13.50
CA SER A 92 -15.69 -11.35 14.97
C SER A 92 -14.25 -11.24 15.48
N GLY A 93 -13.90 -10.10 16.08
CA GLY A 93 -12.54 -9.80 16.56
C GLY A 93 -11.56 -9.32 15.49
N VAL A 94 -11.99 -9.08 14.25
CA VAL A 94 -11.12 -8.78 13.10
C VAL A 94 -11.58 -7.52 12.36
N PRO A 95 -10.75 -6.46 12.25
CA PRO A 95 -9.52 -6.25 13.01
C PRO A 95 -9.77 -6.17 14.53
N GLU A 96 -8.71 -6.32 15.31
CA GLU A 96 -8.77 -6.21 16.78
C GLU A 96 -8.98 -4.76 17.26
N ARG A 97 -8.72 -3.80 16.36
CA ARG A 97 -8.88 -2.35 16.56
C ARG A 97 -9.12 -1.66 15.23
N ASP A 98 -9.53 -0.40 15.28
CA ASP A 98 -9.63 0.42 14.09
C ASP A 98 -8.25 0.62 13.46
N MET A 99 -8.16 0.48 12.14
CA MET A 99 -6.94 0.68 11.37
C MET A 99 -7.20 1.60 10.18
N LEU A 100 -6.21 2.44 9.86
CA LEU A 100 -6.18 3.24 8.65
C LEU A 100 -5.13 2.65 7.71
N VAL A 101 -5.49 2.49 6.45
CA VAL A 101 -4.59 1.98 5.42
C VAL A 101 -4.75 2.76 4.12
N SER A 102 -3.72 2.73 3.27
CA SER A 102 -3.86 3.28 1.93
C SER A 102 -4.96 2.55 1.14
N PRO A 103 -5.66 3.20 0.20
CA PRO A 103 -6.71 2.58 -0.63
C PRO A 103 -6.30 1.27 -1.33
N ASN A 104 -5.04 1.18 -1.76
CA ASN A 104 -4.52 0.00 -2.47
C ASN A 104 -3.95 -1.07 -1.54
N HIS A 105 -3.91 -0.85 -0.22
CA HIS A 105 -3.41 -1.86 0.73
C HIS A 105 -4.32 -3.08 0.70
N ARG A 106 -3.75 -4.27 0.47
CA ARG A 106 -4.54 -5.49 0.36
C ARG A 106 -4.63 -6.24 1.69
N LEU A 107 -5.85 -6.59 2.05
CA LEU A 107 -6.23 -7.39 3.21
C LEU A 107 -6.49 -8.83 2.73
N LEU A 108 -6.09 -9.82 3.52
CA LEU A 108 -6.35 -11.22 3.24
C LEU A 108 -7.81 -11.54 3.56
N VAL A 109 -8.54 -12.05 2.57
CA VAL A 109 -9.87 -12.61 2.73
C VAL A 109 -9.77 -14.13 2.63
N SER A 110 -10.23 -14.81 3.68
CA SER A 110 -10.20 -16.27 3.79
C SER A 110 -11.61 -16.75 4.13
N ASN A 111 -12.39 -17.12 3.13
CA ASN A 111 -13.76 -17.61 3.30
C ASN A 111 -14.16 -18.59 2.20
N ASP A 112 -15.25 -19.33 2.42
CA ASP A 112 -15.75 -20.33 1.46
C ASP A 112 -16.06 -19.74 0.07
N LYS A 113 -16.44 -18.45 0.02
CA LYS A 113 -16.73 -17.76 -1.24
C LYS A 113 -15.47 -17.60 -2.09
N ALA A 114 -14.31 -17.37 -1.48
CA ALA A 114 -13.04 -17.30 -2.19
C ALA A 114 -12.74 -18.63 -2.90
N LEU A 115 -12.90 -19.75 -2.18
CA LEU A 115 -12.70 -21.08 -2.74
C LEU A 115 -13.69 -21.37 -3.87
N VAL A 116 -14.98 -21.09 -3.67
CA VAL A 116 -16.03 -21.32 -4.67
C VAL A 116 -15.82 -20.51 -5.95
N HIS A 117 -15.38 -19.25 -5.84
CA HIS A 117 -15.29 -18.36 -7.00
C HIS A 117 -13.93 -18.36 -7.70
N PHE A 118 -12.86 -18.73 -7.00
CA PHE A 118 -11.49 -18.58 -7.50
C PHE A 118 -10.64 -19.84 -7.40
N ASP A 119 -11.17 -20.93 -6.83
CA ASP A 119 -10.42 -22.16 -6.52
C ASP A 119 -9.21 -21.91 -5.61
N GLU A 120 -9.30 -20.84 -4.79
CA GLU A 120 -8.26 -20.38 -3.87
C GLU A 120 -8.89 -20.16 -2.49
N PRO A 121 -8.38 -20.76 -1.41
CA PRO A 121 -8.94 -20.59 -0.07
C PRO A 121 -8.71 -19.18 0.49
N GLU A 122 -7.74 -18.46 -0.07
CA GLU A 122 -7.27 -17.17 0.41
C GLU A 122 -6.95 -16.24 -0.75
N VAL A 123 -7.43 -15.01 -0.66
CA VAL A 123 -7.26 -13.99 -1.69
C VAL A 123 -6.89 -12.65 -1.07
N LEU A 124 -6.21 -11.80 -1.82
CA LEU A 124 -5.87 -10.44 -1.41
C LEU A 124 -6.85 -9.44 -2.04
N VAL A 125 -7.47 -8.61 -1.20
CA VAL A 125 -8.46 -7.61 -1.62
C VAL A 125 -8.02 -6.23 -1.15
N ALA A 126 -7.88 -5.29 -2.10
CA ALA A 126 -7.54 -3.90 -1.77
C ALA A 126 -8.61 -3.26 -0.89
N ALA A 127 -8.21 -2.47 0.12
CA ALA A 127 -9.11 -1.83 1.08
C ALA A 127 -10.18 -0.97 0.38
N LYS A 128 -9.85 -0.27 -0.70
CA LYS A 128 -10.81 0.51 -1.49
C LYS A 128 -11.90 -0.35 -2.17
N HIS A 129 -11.65 -1.64 -2.37
CA HIS A 129 -12.65 -2.55 -2.92
C HIS A 129 -13.60 -3.07 -1.83
N LEU A 130 -13.25 -2.88 -0.56
CA LEU A 130 -14.07 -3.23 0.60
C LEU A 130 -14.96 -2.07 1.06
N THR A 131 -14.79 -0.85 0.53
CA THR A 131 -15.61 0.29 0.92
C THR A 131 -17.08 0.00 0.62
N GLY A 132 -17.94 0.18 1.62
CA GLY A 132 -19.36 -0.20 1.56
C GLY A 132 -19.69 -1.52 2.27
N VAL A 133 -18.68 -2.32 2.63
CA VAL A 133 -18.82 -3.32 3.70
C VAL A 133 -19.03 -2.55 5.02
N ARG A 134 -19.91 -3.06 5.90
CA ARG A 134 -20.20 -2.39 7.17
C ARG A 134 -18.92 -2.19 7.99
N GLY A 135 -18.60 -0.93 8.27
CA GLY A 135 -17.42 -0.54 9.04
C GLY A 135 -16.13 -0.44 8.23
N VAL A 136 -16.23 -0.41 6.90
CA VAL A 136 -15.11 -0.10 6.01
C VAL A 136 -15.46 1.09 5.12
N ASP A 137 -14.81 2.22 5.36
CA ASP A 137 -15.18 3.51 4.79
C ASP A 137 -13.94 4.27 4.30
N ALA A 138 -14.08 4.97 3.17
CA ALA A 138 -13.09 5.96 2.77
C ALA A 138 -13.23 7.19 3.69
N VAL A 139 -12.11 7.74 4.17
CA VAL A 139 -12.12 8.90 5.07
C VAL A 139 -11.19 9.99 4.57
N GLU A 140 -11.56 11.24 4.83
CA GLU A 140 -10.74 12.39 4.49
C GLU A 140 -9.90 12.84 5.67
N THR A 141 -8.62 13.07 5.43
CA THR A 141 -7.69 13.71 6.36
C THR A 141 -6.96 14.88 5.69
N THR A 142 -6.48 15.81 6.51
CA THR A 142 -5.66 16.95 6.07
C THR A 142 -4.20 16.58 5.89
N ALA A 143 -3.73 15.52 6.56
CA ALA A 143 -2.39 14.97 6.39
C ALA A 143 -2.37 13.48 6.71
N ILE A 144 -1.48 12.73 6.07
CA ILE A 144 -1.29 11.31 6.34
C ILE A 144 0.17 10.92 6.18
N THR A 145 0.62 9.98 6.99
CA THR A 145 1.92 9.33 6.82
C THR A 145 1.71 7.86 6.53
N TYR A 146 2.40 7.38 5.52
CA TYR A 146 2.33 6.01 5.04
C TYR A 146 3.65 5.29 5.24
N LEU A 147 3.59 4.05 5.75
CA LEU A 147 4.74 3.20 6.03
C LEU A 147 4.67 1.88 5.24
N HIS A 148 5.85 1.37 4.89
CA HIS A 148 6.03 0.16 4.11
C HIS A 148 7.02 -0.78 4.80
N LEU A 149 6.77 -2.08 4.71
CA LEU A 149 7.71 -3.12 5.08
C LEU A 149 7.89 -4.06 3.90
N MET A 150 9.13 -4.31 3.50
CA MET A 150 9.46 -5.25 2.43
C MET A 150 10.40 -6.33 2.97
N PHE A 151 10.22 -7.55 2.47
CA PHE A 151 10.99 -8.74 2.84
C PHE A 151 11.73 -9.29 1.60
N ASP A 152 12.37 -10.46 1.73
CA ASP A 152 13.02 -11.13 0.59
C ASP A 152 12.01 -11.61 -0.46
N ARG A 153 10.75 -11.78 -0.07
CA ARG A 153 9.61 -12.13 -0.90
C ARG A 153 8.41 -11.25 -0.53
N HIS A 154 7.36 -11.30 -1.32
CA HIS A 154 6.10 -10.72 -0.89
C HIS A 154 5.52 -11.62 0.22
N GLU A 155 5.30 -11.05 1.40
CA GLU A 155 4.80 -11.77 2.57
C GLU A 155 3.39 -11.32 2.92
N VAL A 156 2.61 -12.22 3.52
CA VAL A 156 1.40 -11.85 4.26
C VAL A 156 1.75 -11.77 5.73
N ILE A 157 1.54 -10.60 6.35
CA ILE A 157 1.93 -10.30 7.74
C ILE A 157 0.70 -9.99 8.59
N LEU A 158 0.80 -10.22 9.91
CA LEU A 158 -0.30 -9.95 10.83
C LEU A 158 -0.18 -8.53 11.39
N ALA A 159 -1.14 -7.67 11.04
CA ALA A 159 -1.22 -6.26 11.42
C ALA A 159 -2.58 -5.95 12.07
N ASP A 160 -2.59 -5.42 13.30
CA ASP A 160 -3.81 -5.07 14.05
C ASP A 160 -4.84 -6.22 14.13
N GLY A 161 -4.35 -7.47 14.15
CA GLY A 161 -5.18 -8.69 14.17
C GLY A 161 -5.69 -9.15 12.80
N VAL A 162 -5.26 -8.52 11.70
CA VAL A 162 -5.64 -8.87 10.33
C VAL A 162 -4.41 -9.29 9.53
N TRP A 163 -4.56 -10.33 8.71
CA TRP A 163 -3.54 -10.70 7.74
C TRP A 163 -3.57 -9.74 6.56
N THR A 164 -2.46 -9.07 6.28
CA THR A 164 -2.35 -8.07 5.20
C THR A 164 -1.08 -8.29 4.40
N GLU A 165 -1.03 -7.68 3.23
CA GLU A 165 0.14 -7.77 2.36
C GLU A 165 1.33 -6.94 2.90
N SER A 166 2.56 -7.39 2.66
CA SER A 166 3.76 -6.56 2.76
C SER A 166 3.95 -5.75 1.46
N PHE A 167 4.92 -4.84 1.43
CA PHE A 167 5.24 -4.11 0.21
C PHE A 167 5.68 -5.07 -0.91
N GLN A 168 5.01 -4.97 -2.06
CA GLN A 168 5.34 -5.72 -3.27
C GLN A 168 5.82 -4.75 -4.38
N PRO A 169 7.09 -4.85 -4.83
CA PRO A 169 7.72 -3.94 -5.80
C PRO A 169 7.26 -4.19 -7.26
N GLU A 170 5.96 -4.09 -7.52
CA GLU A 170 5.39 -4.08 -8.88
C GLU A 170 5.71 -2.75 -9.60
N ASP A 171 5.56 -2.72 -10.94
CA ASP A 171 5.85 -1.52 -11.74
C ASP A 171 5.12 -0.27 -11.21
N ASP A 172 3.82 -0.38 -10.96
CA ASP A 172 2.98 0.71 -10.44
C ASP A 172 3.40 1.11 -9.01
N THR A 173 3.70 0.13 -8.16
CA THR A 173 4.12 0.35 -6.77
C THR A 173 5.47 1.09 -6.72
N LEU A 174 6.43 0.70 -7.57
CA LEU A 174 7.72 1.36 -7.69
C LEU A 174 7.60 2.76 -8.30
N ALA A 175 6.69 2.97 -9.26
CA ALA A 175 6.39 4.29 -9.81
C ALA A 175 5.76 5.23 -8.75
N GLY A 176 5.12 4.67 -7.72
CA GLY A 176 4.58 5.37 -6.55
C GLY A 176 5.63 5.96 -5.63
N LEU A 177 6.86 5.44 -5.66
CA LEU A 177 7.96 5.92 -4.84
C LEU A 177 8.68 7.12 -5.47
N ASP A 178 9.32 7.93 -4.63
CA ASP A 178 10.26 8.92 -5.16
C ASP A 178 11.56 8.25 -5.61
N ASN A 179 12.36 9.00 -6.37
CA ASN A 179 13.59 8.48 -6.97
C ASN A 179 14.59 7.96 -5.94
N ALA A 180 14.67 8.59 -4.76
CA ALA A 180 15.57 8.16 -3.69
C ALA A 180 15.19 6.79 -3.14
N ARG A 181 13.94 6.60 -2.71
CA ARG A 181 13.45 5.31 -2.17
C ARG A 181 13.50 4.21 -3.22
N ARG A 182 13.11 4.52 -4.46
CA ARG A 182 13.19 3.55 -5.57
C ARG A 182 14.63 3.11 -5.84
N SER A 183 15.59 4.03 -5.79
CA SER A 183 17.01 3.72 -5.98
C SER A 183 17.54 2.84 -4.85
N GLU A 184 17.18 3.13 -3.60
CA GLU A 184 17.53 2.31 -2.43
C GLU A 184 17.02 0.87 -2.58
N ILE A 185 15.75 0.68 -2.96
CA ILE A 185 15.21 -0.68 -3.22
C ILE A 185 16.00 -1.38 -4.32
N PHE A 186 16.38 -0.69 -5.39
CA PHE A 186 17.20 -1.28 -6.46
C PHE A 186 18.64 -1.56 -6.07
N GLU A 187 19.18 -0.91 -5.04
CA GLU A 187 20.49 -1.25 -4.46
C GLU A 187 20.40 -2.51 -3.60
N ILE A 188 19.35 -2.63 -2.79
CA ILE A 188 19.10 -3.81 -1.94
C ILE A 188 18.72 -5.03 -2.81
N PHE A 189 17.91 -4.82 -3.85
CA PHE A 189 17.39 -5.85 -4.75
C PHE A 189 17.66 -5.51 -6.23
N PRO A 190 18.89 -5.69 -6.72
CA PRO A 190 19.28 -5.29 -8.08
C PRO A 190 18.42 -5.91 -9.20
N LYS A 191 17.89 -7.12 -8.98
CA LYS A 191 17.04 -7.82 -9.95
C LYS A 191 15.74 -7.06 -10.26
N LEU A 192 15.24 -6.26 -9.33
CA LEU A 192 14.01 -5.48 -9.51
C LEU A 192 14.15 -4.34 -10.54
N ARG A 193 15.37 -4.05 -11.03
CA ARG A 193 15.56 -3.15 -12.19
C ARG A 193 15.00 -3.74 -13.48
N LEU A 194 14.99 -5.07 -13.59
CA LEU A 194 14.46 -5.81 -14.73
C LEU A 194 13.00 -6.19 -14.49
N SER A 195 12.18 -6.19 -15.54
CA SER A 195 10.79 -6.65 -15.46
C SER A 195 10.70 -8.09 -14.98
N THR A 196 11.59 -8.97 -15.43
CA THR A 196 11.66 -10.37 -14.98
C THR A 196 11.87 -10.49 -13.48
N GLY A 197 12.78 -9.71 -12.89
CA GLY A 197 12.99 -9.72 -11.44
C GLY A 197 11.80 -9.22 -10.65
N ARG A 198 10.99 -8.31 -11.23
CA ARG A 198 9.72 -7.86 -10.62
C ARG A 198 8.62 -8.93 -10.75
N HIS A 199 8.53 -9.61 -11.89
CA HIS A 199 7.62 -10.75 -12.06
C HIS A 199 7.94 -11.91 -11.11
N ASP A 200 9.22 -12.19 -10.87
CA ASP A 200 9.66 -13.19 -9.89
C ASP A 200 9.28 -12.81 -8.45
N PHE A 201 9.11 -11.50 -8.17
CA PHE A 201 8.57 -10.97 -6.92
C PHE A 201 7.03 -10.93 -6.95
N GLY A 202 6.45 -12.08 -7.29
CA GLY A 202 5.01 -12.26 -7.43
C GLY A 202 4.24 -12.10 -6.12
N ALA A 203 2.92 -11.94 -6.24
CA ALA A 203 2.07 -11.78 -5.09
C ALA A 203 1.97 -13.07 -4.26
N ALA A 204 1.96 -12.96 -2.93
CA ALA A 204 1.86 -14.12 -2.03
C ALA A 204 0.53 -14.88 -2.18
N ARG A 205 -0.50 -14.20 -2.67
CA ARG A 205 -1.83 -14.76 -2.99
C ARG A 205 -2.38 -14.08 -4.23
N ARG A 206 -3.42 -14.70 -4.81
CA ARG A 206 -4.20 -14.08 -5.89
C ARG A 206 -4.77 -12.75 -5.44
N VAL A 207 -4.51 -11.70 -6.21
CA VAL A 207 -5.04 -10.35 -6.00
C VAL A 207 -6.33 -10.19 -6.79
N LEU A 208 -7.40 -9.75 -6.13
CA LEU A 208 -8.69 -9.57 -6.78
C LEU A 208 -8.88 -8.15 -7.34
N SER A 209 -9.41 -8.07 -8.56
CA SER A 209 -9.98 -6.84 -9.10
C SER A 209 -11.23 -6.42 -8.33
N MET A 210 -11.68 -5.17 -8.51
CA MET A 210 -12.92 -4.67 -7.88
C MET A 210 -14.13 -5.58 -8.16
N ARG A 211 -14.30 -6.04 -9.41
CA ARG A 211 -15.44 -6.91 -9.80
C ARG A 211 -15.38 -8.28 -9.15
N GLU A 212 -14.17 -8.79 -8.92
CA GLU A 212 -13.95 -10.07 -8.26
C GLU A 212 -14.13 -9.96 -6.74
N ALA A 213 -13.65 -8.87 -6.14
CA ALA A 213 -13.79 -8.61 -4.70
C ALA A 213 -15.25 -8.65 -4.24
N LEU A 214 -16.18 -8.12 -5.05
CA LEU A 214 -17.61 -8.15 -4.76
C LEU A 214 -18.17 -9.57 -4.54
N LYS A 215 -17.52 -10.61 -5.08
CA LYS A 215 -17.96 -12.00 -4.93
C LYS A 215 -17.60 -12.62 -3.57
N VAL A 216 -16.68 -12.02 -2.82
CA VAL A 216 -16.15 -12.58 -1.56
C VAL A 216 -16.46 -11.74 -0.33
N VAL A 217 -17.06 -10.55 -0.50
CA VAL A 217 -17.32 -9.59 0.59
C VAL A 217 -18.81 -9.39 0.90
N GLN A 218 -19.68 -9.80 -0.02
CA GLN A 218 -21.13 -9.90 0.19
C GLN A 218 -21.44 -11.21 0.89
#